data_AF-A0A077TKE3-F1
#
_entry.id   AF-A0A077TKE3-F1
#
_cell.length_a   1.000
_cell.length_b   1.000
_cell.length_c   1.000
_cell.angle_alpha   90.00
_cell.angle_beta   90.00
_cell.angle_gamma   90.00
#
_symmetry.space_group_name_H-M   'P 1'
#
loop_
_entity.id
_entity.type
_entity.pdbx_description
1 polymer ?
#
loop_
_entity_poly.entity_id
_entity_poly.type
_entity_poly.pdbx_seq_one_letter_code
_entity_poly.pdbx_strand_id
1 'polypeptide(L)'
;MPENINEKLLLQVQEDSADEEEQYPSCKHGPTVLFYRQSQRPEEGYYACSAHRDSKLCNFHMAAAKWEDNRLKDVLVERNYPKASGHVLNPSDTDPTKSILALSQDKVNAQYFFDESALDFLADQCRCLGISKIVCMGAPRLHFRLRANYKSFLLDLDERFARYLGPEEFCLYNMCNNH
;
A
#
# COMPACT_ATOMS: atom_id res chain seq x y z
N MET A 1 -33.01 5.90 -14.87
CA MET A 1 -33.14 4.73 -13.97
C MET A 1 -32.71 5.18 -12.58
N PRO A 2 -33.53 5.03 -11.53
CA PRO A 2 -33.13 5.45 -10.19
C PRO A 2 -31.97 4.57 -9.71
N GLU A 3 -30.86 5.18 -9.30
CA GLU A 3 -29.71 4.47 -8.75
C GLU A 3 -30.11 3.72 -7.49
N ASN A 4 -30.10 2.39 -7.53
CA ASN A 4 -30.35 1.59 -6.35
C ASN A 4 -29.09 1.60 -5.48
N ILE A 5 -29.08 2.43 -4.45
CA ILE A 5 -27.93 2.66 -3.55
C ILE A 5 -27.53 1.37 -2.78
N ASN A 6 -28.40 0.35 -2.74
CA ASN A 6 -28.14 -0.95 -2.10
C ASN A 6 -27.46 -1.98 -3.01
N GLU A 7 -27.13 -1.62 -4.24
CA GLU A 7 -26.47 -2.55 -5.14
C GLU A 7 -25.00 -2.76 -4.79
N LYS A 8 -24.57 -4.03 -4.78
CA LYS A 8 -23.19 -4.39 -4.43
C LYS A 8 -22.21 -3.79 -5.44
N LEU A 9 -21.26 -3.00 -4.95
CA LEU A 9 -20.09 -2.57 -5.70
C LEU A 9 -19.05 -3.69 -5.69
N LEU A 10 -18.65 -4.13 -6.88
CA LEU A 10 -17.60 -5.10 -7.13
C LEU A 10 -16.30 -4.35 -7.48
N LEU A 11 -15.17 -5.02 -7.23
CA LEU A 11 -13.85 -4.50 -7.55
C LEU A 11 -13.00 -5.57 -8.22
N GLN A 12 -12.15 -5.16 -9.15
CA GLN A 12 -11.17 -6.01 -9.82
C GLN A 12 -9.82 -5.30 -9.84
N VAL A 13 -8.77 -6.02 -9.42
CA VAL A 13 -7.37 -5.56 -9.49
C VAL A 13 -6.71 -6.15 -10.73
N GLN A 14 -5.65 -5.52 -11.22
CA GLN A 14 -4.81 -6.08 -12.27
C GLN A 14 -4.04 -7.29 -11.71
N GLU A 15 -3.88 -8.34 -12.51
CA GLU A 15 -3.05 -9.50 -12.14
C GLU A 15 -1.56 -9.22 -12.44
N ASP A 16 -0.65 -9.77 -11.63
CA ASP A 16 0.80 -9.54 -11.80
C ASP A 16 1.37 -10.13 -13.10
N SER A 17 0.69 -11.13 -13.67
CA SER A 17 1.03 -11.77 -14.95
C SER A 17 0.20 -11.24 -16.12
N ALA A 18 -0.53 -10.14 -15.93
CA ALA A 18 -1.34 -9.52 -16.98
C ALA A 18 -0.46 -9.16 -18.19
N ASP A 19 -0.88 -9.59 -19.37
CA ASP A 19 -0.25 -9.18 -20.63
C ASP A 19 -0.37 -7.65 -20.79
N GLU A 20 0.42 -7.05 -21.69
CA GLU A 20 0.33 -5.60 -21.99
C GLU A 20 -1.11 -5.17 -22.34
N GLU A 21 -1.88 -6.11 -22.91
CA GLU A 21 -3.29 -5.95 -23.27
C GLU A 21 -4.24 -5.93 -22.06
N GLU A 22 -3.80 -6.31 -20.86
CA GLU A 22 -4.63 -6.38 -19.64
C GLU A 22 -4.23 -5.31 -18.60
N GLN A 23 -3.29 -4.42 -18.95
CA GLN A 23 -2.85 -3.36 -18.04
C GLN A 23 -3.94 -2.36 -17.74
N TYR A 24 -4.04 -1.99 -16.47
CA TYR A 24 -4.95 -0.96 -16.00
C TYR A 24 -4.25 0.40 -16.03
N PRO A 25 -5.01 1.49 -16.19
CA PRO A 25 -4.41 2.81 -16.13
C PRO A 25 -3.83 3.04 -14.74
N SER A 26 -2.71 3.75 -14.68
CA SER A 26 -2.01 4.02 -13.42
C SER A 26 -2.23 5.47 -12.97
N CYS A 27 -2.25 5.66 -11.66
CA CYS A 27 -2.09 6.98 -11.07
C CYS A 27 -0.68 7.10 -10.47
N LYS A 28 -0.36 8.23 -9.83
CA LYS A 28 0.92 8.41 -9.12
C LYS A 28 1.17 7.43 -7.96
N HIS A 29 0.20 6.57 -7.63
CA HIS A 29 0.29 5.55 -6.57
C HIS A 29 0.29 4.11 -7.12
N GLY A 30 0.49 3.95 -8.42
CA GLY A 30 0.51 2.66 -9.10
C GLY A 30 -0.80 2.34 -9.84
N PRO A 31 -0.97 1.07 -10.26
CA PRO A 31 -2.14 0.59 -10.98
C PRO A 31 -3.44 0.88 -10.24
N THR A 32 -4.46 1.30 -10.97
CA THR A 32 -5.78 1.59 -10.39
C THR A 32 -6.59 0.30 -10.17
N VAL A 33 -7.73 0.41 -9.50
CA VAL A 33 -8.71 -0.68 -9.33
C VAL A 33 -9.93 -0.37 -10.17
N LEU A 34 -10.45 -1.38 -10.87
CA LEU A 34 -11.71 -1.28 -11.59
C LEU A 34 -12.87 -1.52 -10.62
N PHE A 35 -13.83 -0.60 -10.58
CA PHE A 35 -15.07 -0.69 -9.82
C PHE A 35 -16.27 -0.76 -10.76
N TYR A 36 -17.21 -1.65 -10.48
CA TYR A 36 -18.46 -1.78 -11.23
C TYR A 36 -19.55 -2.34 -10.32
N ARG A 37 -20.83 -2.03 -10.59
CA ARG A 37 -21.95 -2.60 -9.83
C ARG A 37 -22.29 -3.99 -10.33
N GLN A 38 -22.94 -4.79 -9.48
CA GLN A 38 -23.30 -6.17 -9.84
C GLN A 38 -24.20 -6.29 -11.09
N SER A 39 -25.04 -5.31 -11.41
CA SER A 39 -25.83 -5.26 -12.65
C SER A 39 -25.05 -4.77 -13.87
N GLN A 40 -23.85 -4.22 -13.67
CA GLN A 40 -23.01 -3.67 -14.71
C GLN A 40 -21.99 -4.71 -15.18
N ARG A 41 -21.60 -4.61 -16.45
CA ARG A 41 -20.40 -5.27 -16.94
C ARG A 41 -19.16 -4.45 -16.57
N PRO A 42 -17.96 -5.07 -16.50
CA PRO A 42 -16.72 -4.36 -16.17
C PRO A 42 -16.46 -3.12 -17.04
N GLU A 43 -16.82 -3.15 -18.33
CA GLU A 43 -16.60 -2.05 -19.29
C GLU A 43 -17.50 -0.83 -18.99
N GLU A 44 -18.59 -1.03 -18.25
CA GLU A 44 -19.48 0.02 -17.77
C GLU A 44 -19.03 0.61 -16.41
N GLY A 45 -17.94 0.06 -15.85
CA GLY A 45 -17.34 0.48 -14.60
C GLY A 45 -16.42 1.70 -14.71
N TYR A 46 -15.61 1.91 -13.68
CA TYR A 46 -14.62 2.97 -13.62
C TYR A 46 -13.35 2.54 -12.86
N TYR A 47 -12.22 3.04 -13.32
CA TYR A 47 -10.93 2.95 -12.65
C TYR A 47 -10.77 4.08 -11.64
N ALA A 48 -10.33 3.74 -10.43
CA ALA A 48 -9.99 4.72 -9.38
C ALA A 48 -8.75 4.29 -8.58
N CYS A 49 -8.16 5.26 -7.87
CA CYS A 49 -6.96 5.05 -7.06
C CYS A 49 -7.13 3.90 -6.05
N SER A 50 -6.17 2.96 -6.02
CA SER A 50 -6.10 1.87 -5.04
C SER A 50 -5.67 2.35 -3.65
N ALA A 51 -4.78 3.35 -3.60
CA ALA A 51 -4.15 3.84 -2.37
C ALA A 51 -4.97 4.89 -1.60
N HIS A 52 -5.84 5.64 -2.28
CA HIS A 52 -6.53 6.81 -1.68
C HIS A 52 -8.02 6.79 -2.02
N ARG A 53 -8.85 6.75 -0.98
CA ARG A 53 -10.33 6.79 -1.13
C ARG A 53 -10.88 8.21 -1.30
N ASP A 54 -10.16 9.23 -0.82
CA ASP A 54 -10.58 10.64 -0.91
C ASP A 54 -10.05 11.29 -2.20
N SER A 55 -10.97 11.80 -3.02
CA SER A 55 -10.68 12.47 -4.29
C SER A 55 -9.85 13.75 -4.12
N LYS A 56 -9.79 14.32 -2.91
CA LYS A 56 -8.91 15.45 -2.59
C LYS A 56 -7.43 15.07 -2.57
N LEU A 57 -7.10 13.79 -2.42
CA LEU A 57 -5.73 13.30 -2.28
C LEU A 57 -5.25 12.61 -3.55
N CYS A 58 -6.16 11.86 -4.19
CA CYS A 58 -6.00 11.37 -5.54
C CYS A 58 -7.33 11.51 -6.27
N ASN A 59 -7.41 12.42 -7.23
CA ASN A 59 -8.61 12.64 -8.04
C ASN A 59 -8.67 11.72 -9.27
N PHE A 60 -7.83 10.68 -9.33
CA PHE A 60 -7.83 9.76 -10.45
C PHE A 60 -9.16 9.00 -10.52
N HIS A 61 -9.90 9.23 -11.60
CA HIS A 61 -11.15 8.56 -11.89
C HIS A 61 -11.37 8.51 -13.40
N MET A 62 -11.52 7.33 -13.98
CA MET A 62 -11.68 7.14 -15.42
C MET A 62 -12.75 6.10 -15.70
N ALA A 63 -13.73 6.39 -16.58
CA ALA A 63 -14.68 5.38 -17.04
C ALA A 63 -13.95 4.27 -17.82
N ALA A 64 -14.30 3.01 -17.56
CA ALA A 64 -13.59 1.86 -18.12
C ALA A 64 -13.60 1.86 -19.66
N ALA A 65 -14.74 2.18 -20.28
CA ALA A 65 -14.86 2.34 -21.73
C ALA A 65 -13.86 3.36 -22.33
N LYS A 66 -13.44 4.41 -21.60
CA LYS A 66 -12.45 5.37 -22.10
C LYS A 66 -11.03 4.82 -22.15
N TRP A 67 -10.74 3.81 -21.33
CA TRP A 67 -9.42 3.19 -21.29
C TRP A 67 -9.20 2.32 -22.54
N GLU A 68 -10.22 1.55 -22.95
CA GLU A 68 -10.18 0.74 -24.18
C GLU A 68 -9.72 1.53 -25.40
N ASP A 69 -10.18 2.78 -25.54
CA ASP A 69 -9.84 3.65 -26.66
C ASP A 69 -8.44 4.30 -26.56
N ASN A 70 -7.82 4.35 -25.37
CA ASN A 70 -6.62 5.15 -25.11
C ASN A 70 -5.39 4.33 -24.65
N ARG A 71 -5.45 3.00 -24.62
CA ARG A 71 -4.38 2.13 -24.09
C ARG A 71 -2.98 2.41 -24.67
N LEU A 72 -2.89 2.90 -25.91
CA LEU A 72 -1.63 3.17 -26.61
C LEU A 72 -0.89 4.46 -26.17
N LYS A 73 -1.45 5.28 -25.27
CA LYS A 73 -0.88 6.61 -24.94
C LYS A 73 -0.36 6.76 -23.51
N ASP A 74 -0.71 5.85 -22.61
CA ASP A 74 -0.30 5.93 -21.19
C ASP A 74 0.95 5.09 -20.98
N VAL A 75 2.09 5.73 -21.20
CA VAL A 75 3.40 5.20 -20.83
C VAL A 75 3.52 5.26 -19.31
N LEU A 76 3.88 4.13 -18.71
CA LEU A 76 4.18 3.93 -17.29
C LEU A 76 4.81 5.19 -16.66
N VAL A 77 4.13 5.79 -15.70
CA VAL A 77 4.75 6.81 -14.85
C VAL A 77 5.73 6.07 -13.95
N GLU A 78 7.00 6.02 -14.34
CA GLU A 78 8.07 5.51 -13.46
C GLU A 78 8.10 6.37 -12.20
N ARG A 79 7.57 5.83 -11.10
CA ARG A 79 7.72 6.45 -9.79
C ARG A 79 9.13 6.13 -9.30
N ASN A 80 9.98 7.15 -9.30
CA ASN A 80 11.30 7.03 -8.68
C ASN A 80 11.13 6.65 -7.21
N TYR A 81 11.68 5.49 -6.86
CA TYR A 81 11.69 5.02 -5.48
C TYR A 81 12.38 6.06 -4.58
N PRO A 82 11.84 6.37 -3.39
CA PRO A 82 12.49 7.34 -2.51
C PRO A 82 13.93 6.92 -2.26
N LYS A 83 14.89 7.78 -2.64
CA LYS A 83 16.31 7.50 -2.39
C LYS A 83 16.49 7.43 -0.88
N ALA A 84 17.05 6.32 -0.39
CA ALA A 84 17.47 6.21 1.00
C ALA A 84 18.32 7.44 1.33
N SER A 85 17.98 8.14 2.40
CA SER A 85 18.61 9.42 2.80
C SER A 85 20.09 9.29 3.17
N GLY A 86 20.69 8.09 3.03
CA GLY A 86 22.02 7.73 3.50
C GLY A 86 22.09 7.51 5.02
N HIS A 87 21.03 7.82 5.75
CA HIS A 87 20.97 7.72 7.22
C HIS A 87 20.17 6.48 7.65
N VAL A 88 20.69 5.30 7.33
CA VAL A 88 20.08 4.03 7.77
C VAL A 88 20.25 3.92 9.28
N LEU A 89 19.14 3.78 10.00
CA LEU A 89 19.18 3.60 11.45
C LEU A 89 19.78 2.24 11.79
N ASN A 90 20.69 2.23 12.76
CA ASN A 90 21.09 1.00 13.42
C ASN A 90 19.90 0.44 14.20
N PRO A 91 19.78 -0.88 14.36
CA PRO A 91 18.68 -1.46 15.13
C PRO A 91 18.62 -1.03 16.60
N SER A 92 19.71 -0.48 17.15
CA SER A 92 19.79 0.08 18.49
C SER A 92 19.30 1.54 18.60
N ASP A 93 19.06 2.21 17.47
CA ASP A 93 18.65 3.60 17.46
C ASP A 93 17.18 3.75 17.90
N THR A 94 16.82 4.96 18.32
CA THR A 94 15.46 5.27 18.77
C THR A 94 14.43 4.98 17.68
N ASP A 95 13.40 4.21 18.02
CA ASP A 95 12.27 3.88 17.14
C ASP A 95 11.57 5.16 16.62
N PRO A 96 11.61 5.44 15.30
CA PRO A 96 11.04 6.66 14.74
C PRO A 96 9.52 6.68 14.82
N THR A 97 8.84 5.53 14.98
CA THR A 97 7.38 5.48 15.14
C THR A 97 6.92 6.07 16.49
N LYS A 98 7.83 6.27 17.44
CA LYS A 98 7.54 6.96 18.71
C LYS A 98 7.51 8.48 18.58
N SER A 99 8.20 9.04 17.58
CA SER A 99 8.29 10.50 17.36
C SER A 99 7.47 10.97 16.15
N ILE A 100 7.31 10.12 15.14
CA ILE A 100 6.45 10.40 13.99
C ILE A 100 5.00 10.31 14.45
N LEU A 101 4.28 11.44 14.31
CA LEU A 101 2.83 11.42 14.47
C LEU A 101 2.26 10.44 13.46
N ALA A 102 1.48 9.48 13.98
CA ALA A 102 0.65 8.63 13.17
C ALA A 102 -0.09 9.51 12.16
N LEU A 103 -0.07 9.14 10.88
CA LEU A 103 -0.87 9.82 9.89
C LEU A 103 -2.33 9.49 10.21
N SER A 104 -2.94 10.22 11.14
CA SER A 104 -4.28 9.93 11.68
C SER A 104 -5.41 10.32 10.75
N GLN A 105 -5.11 10.59 9.48
CA GLN A 105 -6.16 10.82 8.49
C GLN A 105 -6.70 9.46 8.06
N ASP A 106 -7.73 8.98 8.76
CA ASP A 106 -8.39 7.67 8.55
C ASP A 106 -8.79 7.38 7.09
N LYS A 107 -8.94 8.43 6.26
CA LYS A 107 -9.25 8.34 4.83
C LYS A 107 -8.06 8.03 3.92
N VAL A 108 -6.85 8.04 4.48
CA VAL A 108 -5.56 8.10 3.76
C VAL A 108 -4.60 7.07 4.30
N ASN A 109 -4.41 7.12 5.62
CA ASN A 109 -3.51 6.28 6.36
C ASN A 109 -4.30 5.89 7.61
N ALA A 110 -4.80 4.66 7.67
CA ALA A 110 -5.40 4.13 8.89
C ALA A 110 -4.28 3.64 9.82
N GLN A 111 -3.32 4.53 10.12
CA GLN A 111 -2.09 4.17 10.82
C GLN A 111 -2.35 4.12 12.33
N TYR A 112 -2.72 2.95 12.83
CA TYR A 112 -2.82 2.68 14.26
C TYR A 112 -1.58 1.91 14.72
N PHE A 113 -0.82 2.49 15.63
CA PHE A 113 0.36 1.84 16.17
C PHE A 113 0.00 0.93 17.33
N PHE A 114 0.63 -0.25 17.36
CA PHE A 114 0.60 -1.13 18.52
C PHE A 114 1.07 -0.39 19.78
N ASP A 115 0.44 -0.72 20.91
CA ASP A 115 0.98 -0.34 22.22
C ASP A 115 2.16 -1.24 22.61
N GLU A 116 2.88 -0.88 23.67
CA GLU A 116 4.07 -1.63 24.09
C GLU A 116 3.73 -3.05 24.54
N SER A 117 2.57 -3.27 25.18
CA SER A 117 2.12 -4.59 25.65
C SER A 117 1.91 -5.55 24.48
N ALA A 118 1.28 -5.10 23.39
CA ALA A 118 1.08 -5.89 22.18
C ALA A 118 2.41 -6.20 21.49
N LEU A 119 3.34 -5.25 21.45
CA LEU A 119 4.67 -5.45 20.89
C LEU A 119 5.48 -6.50 21.66
N ASP A 120 5.47 -6.44 23.00
CA ASP A 120 6.12 -7.44 23.85
C ASP A 120 5.53 -8.83 23.62
N PHE A 121 4.20 -8.94 23.63
CA PHE A 121 3.52 -10.19 23.38
C PHE A 121 3.92 -10.79 22.02
N LEU A 122 3.88 -10.01 20.94
CA LEU A 122 4.22 -10.48 19.60
C LEU A 122 5.70 -10.87 19.47
N ALA A 123 6.61 -10.10 20.08
CA ALA A 123 8.03 -10.43 20.11
C ALA A 123 8.32 -11.73 20.87
N ASP A 124 7.62 -11.96 21.97
CA ASP A 124 7.69 -13.20 22.74
C ASP A 124 7.15 -14.39 21.94
N GLN A 125 6.06 -14.22 21.20
CA GLN A 125 5.56 -15.30 20.32
C GLN A 125 6.58 -15.64 19.24
N CYS A 126 7.24 -14.65 18.63
CA CYS A 126 8.29 -14.91 17.64
C CYS A 126 9.43 -15.75 18.23
N ARG A 127 9.84 -15.46 19.47
CA ARG A 127 10.87 -16.22 20.18
C ARG A 127 10.42 -17.65 20.47
N CYS A 128 9.24 -17.81 21.06
CA CYS A 128 8.69 -19.12 21.45
C CYS A 128 8.48 -20.05 20.25
N LEU A 129 8.10 -19.50 19.10
CA LEU A 129 7.88 -20.24 17.86
C LEU A 129 9.17 -20.46 17.05
N GLY A 130 10.32 -19.93 17.50
CA GLY A 130 11.59 -20.06 16.77
C GLY A 130 11.59 -19.33 15.42
N ILE A 131 10.82 -18.26 15.29
CA ILE A 131 10.76 -17.46 14.05
C ILE A 131 12.08 -16.70 13.88
N SER A 132 12.63 -16.69 12.67
CA SER A 132 13.89 -16.01 12.35
C SER A 132 13.76 -14.91 11.29
N LYS A 133 12.71 -14.97 10.47
CA LYS A 133 12.42 -14.03 9.39
C LYS A 133 10.98 -13.58 9.46
N ILE A 134 10.74 -12.27 9.32
CA ILE A 134 9.44 -11.64 9.54
C ILE A 134 9.20 -10.61 8.44
N VAL A 135 8.02 -10.67 7.81
CA VAL A 135 7.55 -9.62 6.90
C VAL A 135 6.43 -8.86 7.62
N CYS A 136 6.69 -7.60 7.95
CA CYS A 136 5.72 -6.70 8.55
C CYS A 136 4.98 -5.95 7.43
N MET A 137 3.69 -6.22 7.24
CA MET A 137 2.86 -5.52 6.26
C MET A 137 1.97 -4.49 6.96
N GLY A 138 2.19 -3.19 6.68
CA GLY A 138 1.48 -2.10 7.34
C GLY A 138 1.69 -2.06 8.86
N ALA A 139 2.79 -2.62 9.35
CA ALA A 139 3.08 -2.80 10.77
C ALA A 139 4.45 -2.20 11.15
N PRO A 140 4.66 -0.88 10.92
CA PRO A 140 5.98 -0.27 11.05
C PRO A 140 6.52 -0.36 12.48
N ARG A 141 5.69 -0.14 13.51
CA ARG A 141 6.13 -0.19 14.91
C ARG A 141 6.58 -1.59 15.35
N LEU A 142 5.92 -2.62 14.81
CA LEU A 142 6.35 -4.00 15.03
C LEU A 142 7.68 -4.27 14.33
N HIS A 143 7.85 -3.79 13.09
CA HIS A 143 9.12 -3.90 12.38
C HIS A 143 10.28 -3.28 13.18
N PHE A 144 10.15 -2.02 13.62
CA PHE A 144 11.18 -1.35 14.40
C PHE A 144 11.46 -2.05 15.74
N ARG A 145 10.46 -2.66 16.37
CA ARG A 145 10.67 -3.48 17.58
C ARG A 145 11.48 -4.76 17.31
N LEU A 146 11.23 -5.43 16.18
CA LEU A 146 11.76 -6.76 15.91
C LEU A 146 13.11 -6.74 15.17
N ARG A 147 13.41 -5.71 14.37
CA ARG A 147 14.60 -5.67 13.50
C ARG A 147 15.95 -5.75 14.23
N ALA A 148 15.99 -5.54 15.54
CA ALA A 148 17.20 -5.74 16.35
C ALA A 148 17.55 -7.21 16.59
N ASN A 149 16.55 -8.10 16.58
CA ASN A 149 16.71 -9.51 16.94
C ASN A 149 16.31 -10.47 15.81
N TYR A 150 15.65 -9.97 14.77
CA TYR A 150 15.11 -10.78 13.67
C TYR A 150 15.45 -10.16 12.31
N LYS A 151 15.52 -11.00 11.27
CA LYS A 151 15.51 -10.50 9.89
C LYS A 151 14.11 -10.03 9.55
N SER A 152 13.88 -8.72 9.68
CA SER A 152 12.57 -8.10 9.51
C SER A 152 12.54 -7.26 8.25
N PHE A 153 11.46 -7.34 7.48
CA PHE A 153 11.24 -6.54 6.27
C PHE A 153 9.88 -5.84 6.36
N LEU A 154 9.83 -4.54 6.09
CA LEU A 154 8.62 -3.72 6.14
C LEU A 154 8.06 -3.47 4.74
N LEU A 155 6.80 -3.83 4.54
CA LEU A 155 5.99 -3.41 3.40
C LEU A 155 4.99 -2.35 3.89
N ASP A 156 5.13 -1.10 3.45
CA ASP A 156 4.24 -0.01 3.88
C ASP A 156 4.04 1.03 2.78
N LEU A 157 2.88 1.69 2.78
CA LEU A 157 2.54 2.75 1.83
C LEU A 157 3.14 4.11 2.24
N ASP A 158 3.58 4.24 3.50
CA ASP A 158 4.17 5.45 4.04
C ASP A 158 5.65 5.59 3.67
N GLU A 159 5.91 6.35 2.60
CA GLU A 159 7.27 6.61 2.08
C GLU A 159 8.22 7.29 3.08
N ARG A 160 7.71 7.83 4.20
CA ARG A 160 8.57 8.45 5.24
C ARG A 160 9.53 7.42 5.85
N PHE A 161 9.18 6.13 5.86
CA PHE A 161 10.04 5.07 6.39
C PHE A 161 11.32 4.83 5.57
N ALA A 162 11.31 5.17 4.27
CA ALA A 162 12.50 5.13 3.43
C ALA A 162 13.64 6.07 3.89
N ARG A 163 13.34 7.01 4.80
CA ARG A 163 14.35 7.87 5.44
C ARG A 163 15.16 7.16 6.51
N TYR A 164 14.68 6.03 7.03
CA TYR A 164 15.25 5.32 8.17
C TYR A 164 15.70 3.90 7.83
N LEU A 165 15.11 3.29 6.79
CA LEU A 165 15.30 1.90 6.38
C LEU A 165 15.91 1.81 4.98
N GLY A 166 16.82 0.86 4.79
CA GLY A 166 17.40 0.55 3.50
C GLY A 166 16.54 -0.42 2.67
N PRO A 167 16.92 -0.68 1.39
CA PRO A 167 16.18 -1.58 0.50
C PRO A 167 16.15 -3.04 0.98
N GLU A 168 17.04 -3.44 1.89
CA GLU A 168 17.06 -4.76 2.52
C GLU A 168 16.04 -4.91 3.67
N GLU A 169 15.39 -3.82 4.08
CA GLU A 169 14.46 -3.80 5.21
C GLU A 169 13.13 -3.10 4.90
N PHE A 170 13.00 -2.43 3.75
CA PHE A 170 11.80 -1.66 3.41
C PHE A 170 11.47 -1.67 1.91
N CYS A 171 10.21 -1.97 1.60
CA CYS A 171 9.58 -1.71 0.32
C CYS A 171 8.39 -0.73 0.48
N LEU A 172 8.35 0.34 -0.32
CA LEU A 172 7.17 1.16 -0.53
C LEU A 172 6.17 0.30 -1.30
N TYR A 173 5.10 -0.07 -0.63
CA TYR A 173 4.22 -1.13 -1.08
C TYR A 173 2.75 -0.76 -0.85
N ASN A 174 1.94 -0.96 -1.88
CA ASN A 174 0.52 -0.75 -1.88
C ASN A 174 -0.23 -2.08 -1.73
N MET A 175 -0.65 -2.36 -0.50
CA MET A 175 -1.37 -3.60 -0.15
C MET A 175 -2.70 -3.78 -0.90
N CYS A 176 -3.31 -2.71 -1.43
CA CYS A 176 -4.61 -2.79 -2.10
C CYS A 176 -4.54 -3.38 -3.51
N ASN A 177 -3.38 -3.36 -4.15
CA ASN A 177 -3.20 -3.83 -5.53
C ASN A 177 -1.86 -4.59 -5.74
N ASN A 178 -1.15 -4.95 -4.66
CA ASN A 178 0.11 -5.68 -4.72
C ASN A 178 1.23 -4.95 -5.50
N HIS A 179 1.23 -3.62 -5.51
CA HIS A 179 2.23 -2.80 -6.22
C HIS A 179 3.36 -2.30 -5.32
#